data_AF-A0A1B6P8N5-F1
#
_entry.id   AF-A0A1B6P8N5-F1
#
_cell.length_a   1.000
_cell.length_b   1.000
_cell.length_c   1.000
_cell.angle_alpha   90.00
_cell.angle_beta   90.00
_cell.angle_gamma   90.00
#
_symmetry.space_group_name_H-M   'P 1'
#
loop_
_entity.id
_entity.type
_entity.pdbx_description
1 polymer ?
#
loop_
_entity_poly.entity_id
_entity_poly.type
_entity_poly.pdbx_seq_one_letter_code
_entity_poly.pdbx_strand_id
1 'polypeptide(L)' 'MCDGWGLATDGKVLFGSDGTSMLYKLDPKSLEVMKVVTVKYHGDEVPYLNELEYIDGEVWANVGQTDCIARVSPKMA' A
#
# COMPACT_ATOMS: atom_id res chain seq x y z
N MET A 1 2.42 -10.90 2.52
CA MET A 1 2.42 -10.55 1.09
C MET A 1 2.44 -11.84 0.31
N CYS A 2 1.38 -12.11 -0.43
CA CYS A 2 1.19 -13.39 -1.13
C CYS A 2 1.47 -13.29 -2.65
N ASP A 3 1.55 -12.07 -3.18
CA ASP A 3 1.90 -11.72 -4.56
C ASP A 3 2.65 -10.37 -4.56
N GLY A 4 3.12 -9.86 -5.70
CA GLY A 4 3.80 -8.56 -5.81
C GLY A 4 3.24 -7.69 -6.92
N TRP A 5 2.48 -6.65 -6.56
CA TRP A 5 1.77 -5.80 -7.53
C TRP A 5 2.39 -4.41 -7.63
N GLY A 6 2.38 -3.63 -6.55
CA GLY A 6 2.93 -2.29 -6.50
C GLY A 6 4.00 -2.13 -5.42
N LEU A 7 4.96 -1.24 -5.68
CA LEU A 7 5.99 -0.84 -4.74
C LEU A 7 6.17 0.68 -4.78
N ALA A 8 6.22 1.30 -3.60
CA ALA A 8 6.57 2.72 -3.45
C ALA A 8 7.59 2.90 -2.32
N THR A 9 8.17 4.09 -2.17
CA THR A 9 9.09 4.38 -1.07
C THR A 9 8.99 5.83 -0.63
N ASP A 10 9.12 6.06 0.68
CA ASP A 10 9.35 7.39 1.26
C ASP A 10 10.85 7.74 1.36
N GLY A 11 11.71 6.94 0.72
CA GLY A 11 13.17 7.01 0.82
C GLY A 11 13.77 6.35 2.06
N LYS A 12 12.94 5.82 2.99
CA LYS A 12 13.39 5.14 4.22
C LYS A 12 12.92 3.70 4.32
N VAL A 13 11.67 3.45 3.91
CA VAL A 13 11.06 2.11 3.87
C VAL A 13 10.47 1.85 2.48
N LEU A 14 10.13 0.59 2.23
CA LEU A 14 9.33 0.23 1.07
C LEU A 14 7.87 0.05 1.50
N PHE A 15 6.95 0.45 0.63
CA PHE A 15 5.55 0.13 0.71
C PHE A 15 5.23 -0.87 -0.38
N GLY A 16 4.45 -1.91 -0.07
CA GLY A 16 4.08 -2.94 -1.02
C GLY A 16 2.59 -3.23 -1.04
N SER A 17 2.08 -3.70 -2.17
CA SER A 17 0.73 -4.22 -2.36
C SER A 17 0.77 -5.59 -3.07
N ASP A 18 -0.27 -6.39 -2.86
CA ASP A 18 -0.40 -7.74 -3.44
C ASP A 18 -1.80 -8.03 -4.00
N GLY A 19 -2.55 -6.98 -4.37
CA GLY A 19 -3.92 -7.09 -4.88
C GLY A 19 -4.98 -7.34 -3.80
N THR A 20 -4.58 -7.58 -2.54
CA THR A 20 -5.51 -7.55 -1.40
C THR A 20 -5.76 -6.12 -0.92
N SER A 21 -6.53 -5.96 0.14
CA SER A 21 -6.72 -4.69 0.86
C SER A 21 -5.55 -4.34 1.79
N MET A 22 -4.48 -5.14 1.81
CA MET A 22 -3.35 -4.95 2.70
C MET A 22 -2.27 -4.08 2.06
N LEU A 23 -1.87 -3.02 2.77
CA LEU A 23 -0.68 -2.23 2.48
C LEU A 23 0.45 -2.65 3.42
N TYR A 24 1.56 -3.08 2.85
CA TYR A 24 2.72 -3.59 3.55
C TYR A 24 3.77 -2.49 3.73
N LYS A 25 4.42 -2.45 4.88
CA LYS A 25 5.64 -1.68 5.12
C LYS A 25 6.79 -2.67 5.31
N LEU A 26 7.82 -2.56 4.49
CA LEU A 26 8.92 -3.51 4.42
C LEU A 26 10.24 -2.81 4.76
N ASP A 27 11.15 -3.55 5.40
CA ASP A 27 12.54 -3.12 5.54
C ASP A 27 13.22 -3.13 4.17
N PRO A 28 13.89 -2.05 3.74
CA PRO A 28 14.45 -1.97 2.39
C PRO A 28 15.67 -2.88 2.17
N LYS A 29 16.28 -3.43 3.22
CA LYS A 29 17.46 -4.30 3.14
C LYS A 29 17.08 -5.77 3.24
N SER A 30 16.27 -6.13 4.25
CA SER A 30 15.85 -7.52 4.45
C SER A 30 14.60 -7.89 3.65
N LEU A 31 13.83 -6.90 3.19
CA LEU A 31 12.51 -7.06 2.57
C LEU A 31 11.49 -7.72 3.50
N GLU A 32 11.78 -7.80 4.79
CA GLU A 32 10.85 -8.35 5.78
C GLU A 32 9.69 -7.38 6.03
N VAL A 33 8.51 -7.94 6.24
CA VAL A 33 7.31 -7.18 6.60
C VAL A 33 7.46 -6.65 8.02
N MET A 34 7.61 -5.32 8.12
CA MET A 34 7.66 -4.61 9.39
C MET A 34 6.26 -4.34 9.94
N LYS A 35 5.31 -4.02 9.04
CA LYS A 35 3.93 -3.71 9.40
C LYS A 35 2.99 -3.99 8.24
N VAL A 36 1.74 -4.32 8.58
CA VAL A 36 0.63 -4.48 7.62
C VAL A 36 -0.54 -3.62 8.10
N VAL A 37 -1.19 -2.93 7.17
CA VAL A 37 -2.43 -2.17 7.45
C VAL A 37 -3.48 -2.55 6.43
N THR A 38 -4.70 -2.82 6.90
CA THR A 38 -5.86 -3.01 6.02
C THR A 38 -6.43 -1.65 5.61
N VAL A 39 -6.42 -1.34 4.33
CA VAL A 39 -7.00 -0.12 3.75
C VAL A 39 -8.52 -0.25 3.71
N LYS A 40 -9.20 0.78 4.24
CA LYS A 40 -10.66 0.84 4.31
C LYS A 40 -11.19 2.19 3.86
N TYR A 41 -12.39 2.18 3.26
CA TYR A 41 -13.16 3.36 2.91
C TYR A 41 -14.59 3.19 3.43
N HIS A 42 -15.07 4.14 4.25
CA HIS A 42 -16.36 4.06 4.96
C HIS A 42 -16.62 2.76 5.73
N GLY A 43 -15.56 2.10 6.22
CA GLY A 43 -15.63 0.87 7.00
C GLY A 43 -15.47 -0.41 6.18
N ASP A 44 -15.62 -0.33 4.86
CA ASP A 44 -15.41 -1.44 3.94
C ASP A 44 -13.96 -1.51 3.48
N GLU A 45 -13.45 -2.71 3.27
CA GLU A 45 -12.10 -2.90 2.74
C GLU A 45 -12.00 -2.46 1.27
N VAL A 46 -10.83 -1.94 0.90
CA VAL A 46 -10.53 -1.55 -0.49
C VAL A 46 -9.62 -2.62 -1.10
N PRO A 47 -10.16 -3.64 -1.80
CA PRO A 47 -9.35 -4.66 -2.45
C PRO A 47 -8.70 -4.14 -3.73
N TYR A 48 -7.86 -4.97 -4.36
CA TYR A 48 -7.18 -4.68 -5.62
C TYR A 48 -6.27 -3.46 -5.57
N LEU A 49 -5.62 -3.22 -4.42
CA LEU A 49 -4.52 -2.27 -4.36
C LEU A 49 -3.41 -2.76 -5.29
N ASN A 50 -3.08 -1.92 -6.27
CA ASN A 50 -2.15 -2.27 -7.34
C ASN A 50 -0.91 -1.37 -7.27
N GLU A 51 -0.52 -0.74 -8.38
CA GLU A 51 0.61 0.19 -8.43
C GLU A 51 0.48 1.31 -7.38
N LEU A 52 1.63 1.68 -6.80
CA LEU A 52 1.74 2.56 -5.63
C LEU A 52 2.70 3.70 -5.92
N GLU A 53 2.40 4.89 -5.40
CA GLU A 53 3.31 6.05 -5.39
C GLU A 53 3.29 6.74 -4.02
N TYR A 54 4.43 7.26 -3.57
CA TYR A 54 4.50 8.01 -2.31
C TYR A 54 4.53 9.51 -2.58
N ILE A 55 3.48 10.22 -2.18
CA ILE A 55 3.30 11.65 -2.48
C ILE A 55 2.92 12.39 -1.21
N ASP A 56 3.71 13.39 -0.84
CA ASP A 56 3.42 14.33 0.26
C ASP A 56 2.98 13.68 1.58
N GLY A 57 3.62 12.57 1.95
CA GLY A 57 3.29 11.88 3.19
C GLY A 57 2.13 10.90 3.08
N GLU A 58 1.65 10.59 1.88
CA GLU A 58 0.60 9.62 1.59
C GLU A 58 1.11 8.50 0.66
N VAL A 59 0.52 7.32 0.75
CA VAL A 59 0.67 6.27 -0.27
C VAL A 59 -0.56 6.31 -1.15
N TRP A 60 -0.37 6.62 -2.42
CA TRP A 60 -1.40 6.60 -3.44
C TRP A 60 -1.39 5.21 -4.07
N ALA A 61 -2.56 4.64 -4.28
CA ALA A 61 -2.70 3.29 -4.84
C ALA A 61 -3.74 3.28 -5.94
N ASN A 62 -3.39 2.77 -7.12
CA ASN A 62 -4.38 2.41 -8.11
C ASN A 62 -5.27 1.29 -7.56
N VAL A 63 -6.59 1.43 -7.75
CA VAL A 63 -7.54 0.35 -7.45
C VAL A 63 -7.84 -0.40 -8.75
N GLY A 64 -7.32 -1.62 -8.85
CA GLY A 64 -7.40 -2.43 -10.08
C GLY A 64 -8.84 -2.58 -10.60
N GLN A 65 -8.97 -2.58 -11.93
CA GLN A 65 -10.28 -2.65 -12.64
C GLN A 65 -11.20 -1.44 -12.41
N THR A 66 -10.67 -0.33 -11.94
CA THR A 66 -11.39 0.93 -11.79
C THR A 66 -10.57 2.09 -12.32
N ASP A 67 -11.20 3.25 -12.48
CA ASP A 67 -10.53 4.53 -12.79
C ASP A 67 -10.19 5.33 -11.51
N CYS A 68 -10.11 4.64 -10.36
CA CYS A 68 -9.94 5.27 -9.05
C CYS A 68 -8.50 5.12 -8.50
N ILE A 69 -8.05 6.15 -7.79
CA ILE A 69 -6.82 6.15 -6.99
C ILE A 69 -7.20 6.35 -5.53
N ALA A 70 -6.80 5.42 -4.67
CA ALA A 70 -6.96 5.53 -3.22
C ALA A 70 -5.79 6.35 -2.64
N ARG A 71 -6.12 7.33 -1.79
CA ARG A 71 -5.14 8.08 -1.00
C ARG A 71 -5.11 7.51 0.41
N VAL A 72 -4.04 6.82 0.75
CA VAL A 72 -3.89 6.11 2.03
C VAL A 72 -2.94 6.87 2.91
N SER A 73 -3.40 7.29 4.10
CA SER A 73 -2.50 7.87 5.08
C SER A 73 -1.59 6.78 5.66
N PRO A 74 -0.26 6.89 5.55
CA PRO A 74 0.70 5.99 6.16
C PRO A 74 0.89 6.32 7.64
N LYS A 75 -0.02 7.09 8.27
CA LYS A 75 -0.29 6.97 9.71
C LYS A 75 -0.86 5.58 9.97
N MET A 76 -0.02 4.59 9.70
CA MET A 76 -0.07 3.21 10.10
C MET A 76 0.16 3.23 11.61
N ALA A 77 -0.78 3.80 12.37
CA ALA A 77 -0.79 3.72 13.83
C ALA A 77 -0.92 2.25 14.24
#